data_AF-A0A7X7RRS2-F1
#
_entry.id   AF-A0A7X7RRS2-F1
#
_cell.length_a   1.000
_cell.length_b   1.000
_cell.length_c   1.000
_cell.angle_alpha   90.00
_cell.angle_beta   90.00
_cell.angle_gamma   90.00
#
_symmetry.space_group_name_H-M   'P 1'
#
loop_
_entity.id
_entity.type
_entity.pdbx_description
1 polymer ?
#
loop_
_entity_poly.entity_id
_entity_poly.type
_entity_poly.pdbx_seq_one_letter_code
_entity_poly.pdbx_strand_id
1 'polypeptide(L)'
;MKQHISYIDGIRGCACIMVFINHFLMAFFPASYLGADAVSHSNAGIDIWYSQSALSSLTNGNFWVCVFFIVSAFVISLKIMNTTKNNPEKLSGVISNSLIKRYPRLCFPVFAVCVLIFLCSRLGFFYNNIAAAITGSSLMTGRYATPLSLSELLSCGFIKIWFLKDETFSNSFWMLSTLFFGGLLSTVLSLMVQKKNRLILLIYLFFGLICIALSSLYLTFVIGTALAYLFVFHNEFIEQIKGRFSLQIAAWIL
;
A
#
# COMPACT_ATOMS: atom_id res chain seq x y z
N MET A 1 -12.43 -17.61 17.74
CA MET A 1 -11.74 -18.12 16.54
C MET A 1 -11.11 -16.95 15.78
N LYS A 2 -9.83 -17.03 15.41
CA LYS A 2 -9.23 -16.12 14.42
C LYS A 2 -9.84 -16.46 13.07
N GLN A 3 -10.86 -15.73 12.61
CA GLN A 3 -11.25 -15.80 11.20
C GLN A 3 -10.16 -15.13 10.38
N HIS A 4 -9.15 -15.90 10.00
CA HIS A 4 -8.15 -15.50 9.03
C HIS A 4 -8.82 -15.50 7.66
N ILE A 5 -9.04 -14.32 7.11
CA ILE A 5 -9.73 -14.18 5.84
C ILE A 5 -8.71 -14.43 4.72
N SER A 6 -8.51 -15.71 4.37
CA SER A 6 -7.46 -16.17 3.45
C SER A 6 -7.47 -15.44 2.10
N TYR A 7 -8.66 -15.12 1.57
CA TYR A 7 -8.77 -14.41 0.29
C TYR A 7 -8.19 -12.99 0.31
N ILE A 8 -8.16 -12.33 1.47
CA ILE A 8 -7.62 -10.96 1.57
C ILE A 8 -6.09 -10.97 1.42
N ASP A 9 -5.42 -11.98 1.96
CA ASP A 9 -3.97 -12.12 1.78
C ASP A 9 -3.64 -12.53 0.34
N GLY A 10 -4.53 -13.29 -0.32
CA GLY A 10 -4.45 -13.55 -1.77
C GLY A 10 -4.43 -12.26 -2.60
N ILE A 11 -5.32 -11.30 -2.31
CA ILE A 11 -5.37 -10.01 -3.03
C ILE A 11 -4.05 -9.24 -2.87
N ARG A 12 -3.46 -9.23 -1.67
CA ARG A 12 -2.14 -8.60 -1.45
C ARG A 12 -1.05 -9.28 -2.26
N GLY A 13 -1.05 -10.61 -2.31
CA GLY A 13 -0.13 -11.38 -3.14
C GLY A 13 -0.25 -11.01 -4.62
N CYS A 14 -1.48 -10.97 -5.15
CA CYS A 14 -1.74 -10.54 -6.53
C CYS A 14 -1.24 -9.11 -6.78
N ALA A 15 -1.49 -8.18 -5.86
CA ALA A 15 -1.01 -6.81 -5.98
C ALA A 15 0.53 -6.75 -6.03
N CYS A 16 1.23 -7.53 -5.20
CA CYS A 16 2.69 -7.60 -5.24
C CYS A 16 3.21 -8.14 -6.59
N ILE A 17 2.57 -9.17 -7.15
CA ILE A 17 2.94 -9.73 -8.46
C ILE A 17 2.74 -8.69 -9.56
N MET A 18 1.63 -7.95 -9.54
CA MET A 18 1.37 -6.92 -10.55
C MET A 18 2.32 -5.72 -10.44
N VAL A 19 2.70 -5.31 -9.22
CA VAL A 19 3.74 -4.29 -9.03
C VAL A 19 5.10 -4.77 -9.54
N PHE A 20 5.43 -6.05 -9.34
CA PHE A 20 6.63 -6.65 -9.93
C PHE A 20 6.59 -6.63 -11.46
N ILE A 21 5.46 -7.04 -12.07
CA ILE A 21 5.26 -6.98 -13.52
C ILE A 21 5.43 -5.55 -14.04
N ASN A 22 4.87 -4.54 -13.35
CA ASN A 22 5.07 -3.14 -13.72
C ASN A 22 6.55 -2.75 -13.77
N HIS A 23 7.31 -3.06 -12.71
CA HIS A 23 8.75 -2.75 -12.67
C HIS A 23 9.53 -3.51 -13.74
N PHE A 24 9.16 -4.76 -14.01
CA PHE A 24 9.75 -5.55 -15.09
C PHE A 24 9.51 -4.90 -16.46
N LEU A 25 8.26 -4.50 -16.73
CA LEU A 25 7.88 -3.79 -17.96
C LEU A 25 8.63 -2.46 -18.09
N MET A 26 8.71 -1.65 -17.04
CA MET A 26 9.44 -0.38 -17.10
C MET A 26 10.96 -0.57 -17.28
N ALA A 27 11.54 -1.68 -16.81
CA ALA A 27 12.97 -1.96 -16.93
C ALA A 27 13.36 -2.46 -18.33
N PHE A 28 12.55 -3.36 -18.92
CA PHE A 28 12.90 -4.06 -20.15
C PHE A 28 12.07 -3.64 -21.38
N PHE A 29 10.85 -3.15 -21.18
CA PHE A 29 9.93 -2.70 -22.22
C PHE A 29 9.39 -1.29 -21.91
N PRO A 30 10.24 -0.26 -21.81
CA PRO A 30 9.83 1.06 -21.33
C PRO A 30 8.69 1.70 -22.15
N ALA A 31 8.60 1.41 -23.46
CA ALA A 31 7.48 1.85 -24.31
C ALA A 31 6.11 1.32 -23.87
N SER A 32 6.05 0.19 -23.14
CA SER A 32 4.79 -0.33 -22.58
C SER A 32 4.20 0.57 -21.49
N TYR A 33 5.02 1.43 -20.88
CA TYR A 33 4.60 2.37 -19.82
C TYR A 33 4.64 3.82 -20.29
N LEU A 34 5.69 4.22 -21.02
CA LEU A 34 5.92 5.59 -21.49
C LEU A 34 5.35 5.86 -22.88
N GLY A 35 4.89 4.84 -23.60
CA GLY A 35 4.36 4.98 -24.95
C GLY A 35 5.43 5.33 -25.98
N ALA A 36 5.03 6.15 -26.97
CA ALA A 36 5.86 6.50 -28.13
C ALA A 36 7.12 7.31 -27.78
N ASP A 37 7.19 7.88 -26.57
CA ASP A 37 8.34 8.66 -26.09
C ASP A 37 9.52 7.77 -25.63
N ALA A 38 9.35 6.45 -25.61
CA ALA A 38 10.38 5.50 -25.20
C ALA A 38 10.73 4.48 -26.30
N VAL A 39 11.88 3.82 -26.12
CA VAL A 39 12.34 2.78 -27.04
C VAL A 39 11.38 1.59 -27.01
N SER A 40 10.80 1.30 -28.18
CA SER A 40 9.98 0.10 -28.39
C SER A 40 10.88 -1.11 -28.62
N HIS A 41 10.60 -2.19 -27.90
CA HIS A 41 11.32 -3.48 -28.00
C HIS A 41 10.40 -4.61 -28.48
N SER A 42 9.15 -4.29 -28.81
CA SER A 42 8.18 -5.26 -29.32
C SER A 42 8.05 -5.22 -30.84
N ASN A 43 7.77 -6.37 -31.45
CA ASN A 43 7.46 -6.43 -32.87
C ASN A 43 6.21 -5.58 -33.17
N ALA A 44 6.29 -4.77 -34.22
CA ALA A 44 5.19 -3.93 -34.71
C ALA A 44 4.62 -2.90 -33.70
N GLY A 45 5.36 -2.55 -32.64
CA GLY A 45 4.94 -1.51 -31.69
C GLY A 45 3.76 -1.91 -30.78
N ILE A 46 3.60 -3.21 -30.53
CA ILE A 46 2.57 -3.75 -29.62
C ILE A 46 2.69 -3.16 -28.21
N ASP A 47 3.90 -2.90 -27.73
CA ASP A 47 4.17 -2.23 -26.45
C ASP A 47 3.63 -0.79 -26.42
N ILE A 48 3.80 -0.02 -27.49
CA ILE A 48 3.21 1.32 -27.61
C ILE A 48 1.69 1.23 -27.62
N TRP A 49 1.10 0.34 -28.44
CA TRP A 49 -0.34 0.13 -28.46
C TRP A 49 -0.88 -0.27 -27.07
N TYR A 50 -0.16 -1.16 -26.39
CA TYR A 50 -0.50 -1.61 -25.05
C TYR A 50 -0.54 -0.44 -24.07
N SER A 51 0.45 0.46 -24.10
CA SER A 51 0.52 1.63 -23.22
C SER A 51 -0.71 2.55 -23.32
N GLN A 52 -1.31 2.65 -24.50
CA GLN A 52 -2.48 3.48 -24.80
C GLN A 52 -3.81 2.75 -24.54
N SER A 53 -3.77 1.43 -24.39
CA SER A 53 -4.95 0.61 -24.14
C SER A 53 -5.42 0.74 -22.69
N ALA A 54 -6.72 0.52 -22.45
CA ALA A 54 -7.25 0.44 -21.09
C ALA A 54 -6.60 -0.69 -20.26
N LEU A 55 -6.05 -1.71 -20.92
CA LEU A 55 -5.34 -2.83 -20.28
C LEU A 55 -4.03 -2.38 -19.61
N SER A 56 -3.41 -1.27 -20.04
CA SER A 56 -2.25 -0.67 -19.37
C SER A 56 -2.56 -0.30 -17.91
N SER A 57 -3.81 0.07 -17.62
CA SER A 57 -4.24 0.36 -16.25
C SER A 57 -4.13 -0.86 -15.32
N LEU A 58 -4.25 -2.08 -15.87
CA LEU A 58 -4.12 -3.33 -15.11
C LEU A 58 -2.68 -3.71 -14.81
N THR A 59 -1.70 -3.17 -15.52
CA THR A 59 -0.28 -3.34 -15.17
C THR A 59 0.31 -2.10 -14.52
N ASN A 60 -0.48 -1.03 -14.36
CA ASN A 60 -0.02 0.17 -13.71
C ASN A 60 0.33 -0.09 -12.24
N GLY A 61 1.59 0.10 -11.89
CA GLY A 61 2.10 -0.12 -10.54
C GLY A 61 1.34 0.69 -9.50
N ASN A 62 1.10 1.99 -9.73
CA ASN A 62 0.45 2.88 -8.76
C ASN A 62 -0.95 2.40 -8.37
N PHE A 63 -1.71 1.86 -9.33
CA PHE A 63 -3.02 1.28 -9.05
C PHE A 63 -2.93 0.12 -8.05
N TRP A 64 -2.02 -0.83 -8.29
CA TRP A 64 -1.85 -1.99 -7.40
C TRP A 64 -1.24 -1.63 -6.05
N VAL A 65 -0.40 -0.60 -5.98
CA VAL A 65 0.06 -0.03 -4.70
C VAL A 65 -1.12 0.51 -3.90
N CYS A 66 -2.02 1.26 -4.54
CA CYS A 66 -3.23 1.77 -3.90
C CYS A 66 -4.12 0.62 -3.38
N VAL A 67 -4.34 -0.42 -4.20
CA VAL A 67 -5.08 -1.63 -3.77
C VAL A 67 -4.41 -2.28 -2.57
N PHE A 68 -3.09 -2.47 -2.60
CA PHE A 68 -2.33 -3.05 -1.50
C PHE A 68 -2.49 -2.23 -0.20
N PHE A 69 -2.48 -0.89 -0.30
CA PHE A 69 -2.68 -0.01 0.84
C PHE A 69 -4.10 -0.04 1.40
N ILE A 70 -5.14 0.00 0.55
CA ILE A 70 -6.55 -0.11 0.97
C ILE A 70 -6.75 -1.43 1.73
N VAL A 71 -6.28 -2.54 1.16
CA VAL A 71 -6.40 -3.86 1.77
C VAL A 71 -5.58 -3.97 3.06
N SER A 72 -4.41 -3.33 3.12
CA SER A 72 -3.59 -3.25 4.34
C SER A 72 -4.33 -2.52 5.46
N ALA A 73 -4.86 -1.34 5.18
CA ALA A 73 -5.64 -0.53 6.10
C ALA A 73 -6.92 -1.25 6.56
N PHE A 74 -7.64 -1.88 5.64
CA PHE A 74 -8.87 -2.61 5.91
C PHE A 74 -8.67 -3.71 6.96
N VAL A 75 -7.67 -4.58 6.79
CA VAL A 75 -7.43 -5.69 7.74
C VAL A 75 -6.99 -5.20 9.11
N ILE A 76 -6.12 -4.18 9.16
CA ILE A 76 -5.67 -3.58 10.43
C ILE A 76 -6.89 -3.04 11.18
N SER A 77 -7.71 -2.26 10.47
CA SER A 77 -8.89 -1.60 11.01
C SER A 77 -9.96 -2.59 11.45
N LEU A 78 -10.26 -3.59 10.63
CA LEU A 78 -11.22 -4.65 10.92
C LEU A 78 -10.81 -5.43 12.18
N LYS A 79 -9.53 -5.75 12.33
CA LYS A 79 -9.03 -6.44 13.51
C LYS A 79 -9.18 -5.60 14.78
N ILE A 80 -8.85 -4.31 14.70
CA ILE A 80 -8.98 -3.39 15.84
C ILE A 80 -10.45 -3.21 16.21
N MET A 81 -11.32 -2.83 15.27
CA MET A 81 -12.74 -2.56 15.53
C MET A 81 -13.49 -3.79 16.06
N ASN A 82 -13.24 -4.98 15.51
CA ASN A 82 -13.82 -6.22 16.03
C ASN A 82 -13.32 -6.58 17.43
N THR A 83 -12.05 -6.30 17.73
CA THR A 83 -11.49 -6.52 19.08
C THR A 83 -12.10 -5.54 20.07
N THR A 84 -12.18 -4.25 19.72
CA THR A 84 -12.82 -3.22 20.53
C THR A 84 -14.28 -3.56 20.84
N LYS A 85 -15.03 -4.12 19.87
CA LYS A 85 -16.44 -4.50 20.04
C LYS A 85 -16.64 -5.76 20.89
N ASN A 86 -15.83 -6.80 20.66
CA ASN A 86 -16.13 -8.14 21.19
C ASN A 86 -15.23 -8.55 22.38
N ASN A 87 -14.00 -8.03 22.48
CA ASN A 87 -12.99 -8.46 23.45
C ASN A 87 -12.09 -7.25 23.82
N PRO A 88 -12.62 -6.19 24.44
CA PRO A 88 -11.88 -4.95 24.72
C PRO A 88 -10.62 -5.18 25.58
N GLU A 89 -10.62 -6.22 26.42
CA GLU A 89 -9.48 -6.62 27.25
C GLU A 89 -8.25 -7.06 26.44
N LYS A 90 -8.44 -7.50 25.18
CA LYS A 90 -7.35 -7.90 24.27
C LYS A 90 -6.84 -6.75 23.39
N LEU A 91 -7.45 -5.57 23.48
CA LEU A 91 -7.15 -4.45 22.60
C LEU A 91 -5.70 -3.98 22.71
N SER A 92 -5.16 -3.89 23.93
CA SER A 92 -3.77 -3.49 24.19
C SER A 92 -2.76 -4.39 23.47
N GLY A 93 -2.97 -5.70 23.50
CA GLY A 93 -2.14 -6.68 22.81
C GLY A 93 -2.25 -6.57 21.28
N VAL A 94 -3.44 -6.27 20.75
CA VAL A 94 -3.64 -6.03 19.32
C VAL A 94 -2.94 -4.76 18.86
N ILE A 95 -3.04 -3.66 19.61
CA ILE A 95 -2.37 -2.39 19.32
C ILE A 95 -0.85 -2.57 19.37
N SER A 96 -0.31 -3.19 20.42
CA SER A 96 1.13 -3.46 20.54
C SER A 96 1.66 -4.26 19.35
N ASN A 97 0.90 -5.25 18.89
CA ASN A 97 1.28 -6.05 17.72
C ASN A 97 1.23 -5.23 16.41
N SER A 98 0.25 -4.34 16.26
CA SER A 98 0.08 -3.49 15.07
C SER A 98 1.08 -2.33 15.00
N LEU A 99 1.52 -1.78 16.13
CA LEU A 99 2.43 -0.63 16.21
C LEU A 99 3.89 -1.05 16.41
N ILE A 100 4.16 -1.82 17.48
CA ILE A 100 5.52 -2.08 17.95
C ILE A 100 6.12 -3.28 17.22
N LYS A 101 5.41 -4.42 17.16
CA LYS A 101 5.92 -5.64 16.51
C LYS A 101 5.94 -5.55 14.99
N ARG A 102 5.21 -4.58 14.42
CA ARG A 102 5.15 -4.38 12.97
C ARG A 102 6.46 -3.88 12.40
N TYR A 103 7.14 -2.98 13.09
CA TYR A 103 8.41 -2.43 12.67
C TYR A 103 9.49 -3.51 12.44
N PRO A 104 9.88 -4.33 13.44
CA PRO A 104 10.89 -5.36 13.24
C PRO A 104 10.46 -6.41 12.20
N ARG A 105 9.16 -6.78 12.15
CA ARG A 105 8.65 -7.75 11.17
C ARG A 105 8.85 -7.29 9.73
N LEU A 106 8.77 -5.99 9.46
CA LEU A 106 8.99 -5.44 8.12
C LEU A 106 10.47 -5.07 7.91
N CYS A 107 11.15 -4.56 8.94
CA CYS A 107 12.54 -4.14 8.89
C CYS A 107 13.50 -5.29 8.59
N PHE A 108 13.33 -6.46 9.24
CA PHE A 108 14.27 -7.57 9.03
C PHE A 108 14.28 -8.13 7.60
N PRO A 109 13.13 -8.41 6.95
CA PRO A 109 13.11 -8.82 5.55
C PRO A 109 13.69 -7.76 4.60
N VAL A 110 13.38 -6.47 4.83
CA VAL A 110 13.92 -5.37 4.01
C VAL A 110 15.44 -5.25 4.20
N PHE A 111 15.92 -5.39 5.43
CA PHE A 111 17.36 -5.39 5.73
C PHE A 111 18.08 -6.54 5.03
N ALA A 112 17.51 -7.75 5.01
CA ALA A 112 18.08 -8.88 4.28
C ALA A 112 18.21 -8.60 2.77
N VAL A 113 17.21 -7.94 2.17
CA VAL A 113 17.29 -7.48 0.78
C VAL A 113 18.38 -6.41 0.60
N CYS A 114 18.50 -5.45 1.53
CA CYS A 114 19.56 -4.45 1.49
C CYS A 114 20.95 -5.08 1.58
N VAL A 115 21.14 -6.10 2.42
CA VAL A 115 22.39 -6.88 2.52
C VAL A 115 22.69 -7.56 1.19
N LEU A 116 21.71 -8.20 0.57
CA LEU A 116 21.88 -8.84 -0.74
C LEU A 116 22.30 -7.83 -1.82
N ILE A 117 21.64 -6.68 -1.88
CA ILE A 117 21.98 -5.59 -2.82
C ILE A 117 23.39 -5.06 -2.54
N PHE A 118 23.74 -4.86 -1.28
CA PHE A 118 25.08 -4.45 -0.88
C PHE A 118 26.13 -5.46 -1.36
N LEU A 119 25.93 -6.76 -1.12
CA LEU A 119 26.85 -7.81 -1.57
C LEU A 119 27.00 -7.83 -3.09
N CYS A 120 25.89 -7.78 -3.84
CA CYS A 120 25.91 -7.70 -5.30
C CYS A 120 26.64 -6.45 -5.80
N SER A 121 26.48 -5.31 -5.12
CA SER A 121 27.20 -4.06 -5.43
C SER A 121 28.70 -4.19 -5.19
N ARG A 122 29.11 -4.80 -4.07
CA ARG A 122 30.53 -5.02 -3.75
C ARG A 122 31.22 -6.04 -4.66
N LEU A 123 30.47 -7.02 -5.16
CA LEU A 123 30.96 -8.04 -6.10
C LEU A 123 30.93 -7.59 -7.57
N GLY A 124 30.38 -6.40 -7.86
CA GLY A 124 30.29 -5.89 -9.23
C GLY A 124 29.26 -6.62 -10.11
N PHE A 125 28.23 -7.23 -9.52
CA PHE A 125 27.19 -7.97 -10.25
C PHE A 125 26.11 -7.10 -10.88
N PHE A 126 26.22 -5.77 -10.78
CA PHE A 126 25.25 -4.84 -11.33
C PHE A 126 25.66 -4.31 -12.70
N TYR A 127 25.01 -4.84 -13.74
CA TYR A 127 25.18 -4.42 -15.13
C TYR A 127 24.11 -3.40 -15.58
N ASN A 128 23.59 -2.61 -14.64
CA ASN A 128 22.41 -1.75 -14.89
C ASN A 128 22.64 -0.70 -15.97
N ASN A 129 23.83 -0.09 -16.03
CA ASN A 129 24.14 0.90 -17.06
C ASN A 129 24.19 0.29 -18.46
N ILE A 130 24.69 -0.94 -18.59
CA ILE A 130 24.72 -1.68 -19.86
C ILE A 130 23.29 -2.03 -20.27
N ALA A 131 22.51 -2.57 -19.33
CA ALA A 131 21.11 -2.88 -19.56
C ALA A 131 20.31 -1.62 -19.94
N ALA A 132 20.52 -0.49 -19.26
CA ALA A 132 19.87 0.79 -19.55
C ALA A 132 20.22 1.32 -20.94
N ALA A 133 21.47 1.16 -21.38
CA ALA A 133 21.89 1.56 -22.72
C ALA A 133 21.21 0.72 -23.82
N ILE A 134 20.91 -0.55 -23.54
CA ILE A 134 20.19 -1.44 -24.46
C ILE A 134 18.68 -1.17 -24.42
N THR A 135 18.08 -1.11 -23.23
CA THR A 135 16.63 -1.01 -23.06
C THR A 135 16.12 0.42 -23.21
N GLY A 136 16.96 1.44 -23.01
CA GLY A 136 16.55 2.83 -22.92
C GLY A 136 15.82 3.19 -21.62
N SER A 137 15.87 2.32 -20.59
CA SER A 137 15.14 2.54 -19.33
C SER A 137 15.85 3.53 -18.40
N SER A 138 15.16 4.62 -18.07
CA SER A 138 15.62 5.61 -17.09
C SER A 138 15.70 5.04 -15.66
N LEU A 139 14.95 3.99 -15.34
CA LEU A 139 14.97 3.37 -14.01
C LEU A 139 16.33 2.75 -13.65
N MET A 140 17.06 2.25 -14.64
CA MET A 140 18.33 1.54 -14.46
C MET A 140 19.55 2.45 -14.64
N THR A 141 19.36 3.63 -15.23
CA THR A 141 20.45 4.55 -15.59
C THR A 141 21.15 5.11 -14.34
N GLY A 142 22.47 4.97 -14.27
CA GLY A 142 23.31 5.51 -13.19
C GLY A 142 23.20 4.74 -11.85
N ARG A 143 22.40 3.67 -11.78
CA ARG A 143 22.17 2.91 -10.55
C ARG A 143 23.34 1.98 -10.21
N TYR A 144 23.79 2.06 -8.97
CA TYR A 144 24.90 1.28 -8.41
C TYR A 144 26.23 1.43 -9.18
N ALA A 145 26.43 2.58 -9.85
CA ALA A 145 27.69 2.91 -10.50
C ALA A 145 28.83 3.06 -9.49
N THR A 146 28.52 3.52 -8.28
CA THR A 146 29.43 3.50 -7.13
C THR A 146 29.07 2.35 -6.20
N PRO A 147 30.07 1.67 -5.60
CA PRO A 147 29.81 0.61 -4.65
C PRO A 147 29.19 1.19 -3.37
N LEU A 148 28.12 0.56 -2.89
CA LEU A 148 27.43 0.97 -1.67
C LEU A 148 28.33 0.82 -0.44
N SER A 149 28.20 1.71 0.54
CA SER A 149 28.97 1.66 1.78
C SER A 149 28.26 0.88 2.90
N LEU A 150 29.04 0.34 3.84
CA LEU A 150 28.50 -0.40 4.99
C LEU A 150 27.70 0.52 5.93
N SER A 151 28.14 1.76 6.10
CA SER A 151 27.42 2.78 6.88
C SER A 151 26.05 3.11 6.26
N GLU A 152 25.96 3.15 4.93
CA GLU A 152 24.69 3.32 4.23
C GLU A 152 23.80 2.09 4.41
N LEU A 153 24.33 0.87 4.36
CA LEU A 153 23.55 -0.34 4.61
C LEU A 153 22.85 -0.32 5.98
N LEU A 154 23.60 -0.01 7.03
CA LEU A 154 23.06 0.04 8.39
C LEU A 154 22.10 1.21 8.57
N SER A 155 22.48 2.42 8.12
CA SER A 155 21.64 3.61 8.29
C SER A 155 20.37 3.58 7.42
N CYS A 156 20.46 3.15 6.16
CA CYS A 156 19.30 3.03 5.28
C CYS A 156 18.37 1.91 5.75
N GLY A 157 18.92 0.71 6.01
CA GLY A 157 18.14 -0.47 6.37
C GLY A 157 17.29 -0.30 7.63
N PHE A 158 17.83 0.38 8.65
CA PHE A 158 17.17 0.58 9.94
C PHE A 158 16.53 1.95 10.14
N ILE A 159 16.83 2.98 9.33
CA ILE A 159 16.33 4.33 9.60
C ILE A 159 15.86 5.02 8.32
N LYS A 160 16.76 5.27 7.36
CA LYS A 160 16.45 6.20 6.26
C LYS A 160 15.31 5.73 5.36
N ILE A 161 15.20 4.42 5.09
CA ILE A 161 14.09 3.87 4.29
C ILE A 161 12.73 4.12 4.96
N TRP A 162 12.67 3.97 6.29
CA TRP A 162 11.43 4.04 7.06
C TRP A 162 10.97 5.47 7.32
N PHE A 163 11.90 6.36 7.67
CA PHE A 163 11.60 7.70 8.15
C PHE A 163 11.88 8.80 7.12
N LEU A 164 12.82 8.59 6.18
CA LEU A 164 13.27 9.59 5.21
C LEU A 164 12.93 9.24 3.76
N LYS A 165 12.25 8.10 3.51
CA LYS A 165 11.91 7.60 2.17
C LYS A 165 13.12 7.45 1.26
N ASP A 166 14.26 7.05 1.82
CA ASP A 166 15.50 6.88 1.08
C ASP A 166 15.38 5.76 0.03
N GLU A 167 15.78 6.08 -1.20
CA GLU A 167 15.69 5.20 -2.37
C GLU A 167 17.05 4.69 -2.86
N THR A 168 18.11 4.87 -2.05
CA THR A 168 19.50 4.55 -2.44
C THR A 168 19.66 3.09 -2.83
N PHE A 169 19.07 2.20 -2.02
CA PHE A 169 19.14 0.75 -2.22
C PHE A 169 18.10 0.22 -3.21
N SER A 170 16.98 0.91 -3.41
CA SER A 170 15.97 0.54 -4.42
C SER A 170 14.97 1.68 -4.57
N ASN A 171 14.61 2.01 -5.81
CA ASN A 171 13.58 3.00 -6.09
C ASN A 171 12.24 2.63 -5.46
N SER A 172 11.87 1.34 -5.42
CA SER A 172 10.57 0.91 -4.89
C SER A 172 10.43 1.07 -3.37
N PHE A 173 11.50 1.45 -2.64
CA PHE A 173 11.48 1.55 -1.17
C PHE A 173 10.71 2.76 -0.63
N TRP A 174 10.42 3.77 -1.46
CA TRP A 174 9.58 4.92 -1.05
C TRP A 174 8.22 4.48 -0.45
N MET A 175 7.69 3.34 -0.92
CA MET A 175 6.41 2.80 -0.50
C MET A 175 6.43 2.31 0.96
N LEU A 176 7.57 1.81 1.45
CA LEU A 176 7.68 1.19 2.78
C LEU A 176 7.39 2.18 3.91
N SER A 177 7.92 3.40 3.80
CA SER A 177 7.62 4.50 4.72
C SER A 177 6.12 4.80 4.74
N THR A 178 5.52 4.96 3.55
CA THR A 178 4.09 5.24 3.39
C THR A 178 3.23 4.11 3.98
N LEU A 179 3.62 2.85 3.76
CA LEU A 179 2.96 1.67 4.33
C LEU A 179 3.01 1.67 5.86
N PHE A 180 4.16 2.00 6.43
CA PHE A 180 4.37 2.05 7.87
C PHE A 180 3.47 3.12 8.50
N PHE A 181 3.67 4.39 8.13
CA PHE A 181 2.91 5.53 8.67
C PHE A 181 1.41 5.44 8.35
N GLY A 182 1.04 4.98 7.16
CA GLY A 182 -0.36 4.83 6.77
C GLY A 182 -1.10 3.82 7.65
N GLY A 183 -0.46 2.72 8.04
CA GLY A 183 -1.10 1.78 8.97
C GLY A 183 -1.06 2.25 10.43
N LEU A 184 -0.16 3.16 10.83
CA LEU A 184 -0.28 3.87 12.11
C LEU A 184 -1.52 4.77 12.09
N LEU A 185 -1.72 5.54 11.01
CA LEU A 185 -2.90 6.36 10.79
C LEU A 185 -4.19 5.52 10.85
N SER A 186 -4.26 4.41 10.12
CA SER A 186 -5.41 3.49 10.20
C SER A 186 -5.64 2.94 11.60
N THR A 187 -4.58 2.66 12.36
CA THR A 187 -4.69 2.20 13.74
C THR A 187 -5.33 3.28 14.62
N VAL A 188 -4.84 4.52 14.56
CA VAL A 188 -5.39 5.65 15.32
C VAL A 188 -6.85 5.90 14.93
N LEU A 189 -7.16 6.00 13.64
CA LEU A 189 -8.52 6.21 13.15
C LEU A 189 -9.47 5.08 13.59
N SER A 190 -9.01 3.83 13.61
CA SER A 190 -9.79 2.70 14.09
C SER A 190 -10.06 2.74 15.59
N LEU A 191 -9.14 3.26 16.39
CA LEU A 191 -9.31 3.43 17.84
C LEU A 191 -10.28 4.57 18.17
N MET A 192 -10.37 5.60 17.32
CA MET A 192 -11.34 6.69 17.47
C MET A 192 -12.79 6.23 17.28
N VAL A 193 -13.02 5.03 16.73
CA VAL A 193 -14.33 4.35 16.75
C VAL A 193 -14.63 3.86 18.17
N GLN A 194 -14.81 4.79 19.11
CA GLN A 194 -15.36 4.48 20.42
C GLN A 194 -16.86 4.77 20.40
N LYS A 195 -17.66 3.82 20.88
CA LYS A 195 -19.11 3.96 21.10
C LYS A 195 -19.97 4.24 19.85
N LYS A 196 -19.68 3.58 18.72
CA LYS A 196 -20.60 3.51 17.55
C LYS A 196 -21.02 4.86 16.95
N ASN A 197 -20.24 5.92 17.19
CA ASN A 197 -20.64 7.26 16.82
C ASN A 197 -20.45 7.49 15.31
N ARG A 198 -21.56 7.65 14.57
CA ARG A 198 -21.56 7.92 13.13
C ARG A 198 -20.79 9.19 12.75
N LEU A 199 -20.57 10.11 13.69
CA LEU A 199 -19.70 11.28 13.51
C LEU A 199 -18.28 10.91 13.07
N ILE A 200 -17.82 9.67 13.31
CA ILE A 200 -16.53 9.19 12.81
C ILE A 200 -16.45 9.20 11.28
N LEU A 201 -17.57 9.05 10.56
CA LEU A 201 -17.59 9.14 9.10
C LEU A 201 -17.28 10.57 8.63
N LEU A 202 -17.68 11.59 9.39
CA LEU A 202 -17.30 12.98 9.09
C LEU A 202 -15.80 13.20 9.32
N ILE A 203 -15.23 12.55 10.33
CA ILE A 203 -13.78 12.57 10.58
C ILE A 203 -13.05 11.90 9.42
N TYR A 204 -13.51 10.73 8.95
CA TYR A 204 -12.92 10.07 7.77
C TYR A 204 -13.06 10.91 6.51
N LEU A 205 -14.20 11.57 6.32
CA LEU A 205 -14.41 12.50 5.20
C LEU A 205 -13.45 13.69 5.28
N PHE A 206 -13.30 14.30 6.45
CA PHE A 206 -12.38 15.41 6.69
C PHE A 206 -10.93 15.02 6.38
N PHE A 207 -10.44 13.90 6.93
CA PHE A 207 -9.10 13.39 6.63
C PHE A 207 -8.95 13.00 5.15
N GLY A 208 -10.02 12.45 4.55
CA GLY A 208 -10.06 12.13 3.12
C GLY A 208 -9.89 13.38 2.25
N LEU A 209 -10.64 14.45 2.52
CA LEU A 209 -10.54 15.72 1.81
C LEU A 209 -9.16 16.35 1.96
N ILE A 210 -8.55 16.30 3.15
CA ILE A 210 -7.16 16.74 3.36
C ILE A 210 -6.20 15.92 2.50
N CYS A 211 -6.34 14.58 2.48
CA CYS A 211 -5.45 13.74 1.69
C CYS A 211 -5.62 13.97 0.19
N ILE A 212 -6.83 14.26 -0.28
CA ILE A 212 -7.10 14.66 -1.68
C ILE A 212 -6.41 15.99 -1.98
N ALA A 213 -6.58 17.00 -1.12
CA ALA A 213 -5.96 18.31 -1.30
C ALA A 213 -4.42 18.23 -1.35
N LEU A 214 -3.84 17.30 -0.61
CA LEU A 214 -2.39 17.06 -0.57
C LEU A 214 -1.90 16.01 -1.60
N SER A 215 -2.79 15.49 -2.46
CA SER A 215 -2.49 14.40 -3.41
C SER A 215 -1.75 13.23 -2.77
N SER A 216 -2.17 12.88 -1.56
CA SER A 216 -1.46 11.97 -0.68
C SER A 216 -1.99 10.55 -0.79
N LEU A 217 -1.07 9.58 -0.92
CA LEU A 217 -1.37 8.16 -0.84
C LEU A 217 -1.94 7.74 0.52
N TYR A 218 -1.88 8.58 1.55
CA TYR A 218 -2.57 8.30 2.83
C TYR A 218 -4.09 8.22 2.68
N LEU A 219 -4.66 8.76 1.60
CA LEU A 219 -6.09 8.63 1.28
C LEU A 219 -6.54 7.16 1.23
N THR A 220 -5.72 6.26 0.66
CA THR A 220 -6.05 4.83 0.55
C THR A 220 -6.19 4.18 1.92
N PHE A 221 -5.42 4.65 2.91
CA PHE A 221 -5.52 4.17 4.28
C PHE A 221 -6.80 4.65 4.97
N VAL A 222 -7.22 5.89 4.71
CA VAL A 222 -8.51 6.42 5.19
C VAL A 222 -9.66 5.64 4.58
N ILE A 223 -9.65 5.42 3.26
CA ILE A 223 -10.68 4.64 2.54
C ILE A 223 -10.75 3.22 3.08
N GLY A 224 -9.62 2.51 3.21
CA GLY A 224 -9.61 1.15 3.76
C GLY A 224 -10.14 1.06 5.19
N THR A 225 -9.85 2.08 6.01
CA THR A 225 -10.38 2.19 7.39
C THR A 225 -11.90 2.42 7.38
N ALA A 226 -12.39 3.30 6.51
CA ALA A 226 -13.82 3.56 6.35
C ALA A 226 -14.59 2.33 5.85
N LEU A 227 -14.04 1.59 4.89
CA LEU A 227 -14.61 0.32 4.42
C LEU A 227 -14.71 -0.71 5.56
N ALA A 228 -13.68 -0.81 6.40
CA ALA A 228 -13.70 -1.71 7.55
C ALA A 228 -14.80 -1.32 8.57
N TYR A 229 -14.99 -0.02 8.81
CA TYR A 229 -16.08 0.47 9.64
C TYR A 229 -17.45 0.08 9.07
N LEU A 230 -17.68 0.32 7.78
CA LEU A 230 -18.94 -0.05 7.12
C LEU A 230 -19.19 -1.56 7.20
N PHE A 231 -18.15 -2.38 7.05
CA PHE A 231 -18.25 -3.84 7.15
C PHE A 231 -18.61 -4.31 8.56
N VAL A 232 -17.94 -3.80 9.60
CA VAL A 232 -18.15 -4.24 11.00
C VAL A 232 -19.52 -3.80 11.53
N PHE A 233 -20.00 -2.62 11.13
CA PHE A 233 -21.26 -2.04 11.60
C PHE A 233 -22.40 -2.15 10.58
N HIS A 234 -22.24 -2.98 9.54
CA HIS A 234 -23.22 -3.17 8.45
C HIS A 234 -24.63 -3.56 8.95
N ASN A 235 -24.72 -4.57 9.82
CA ASN A 235 -26.02 -5.04 10.32
C ASN A 235 -26.74 -3.95 11.13
N GLU A 236 -26.00 -3.17 11.94
CA GLU A 236 -26.55 -2.06 12.71
C GLU A 236 -27.01 -0.91 11.80
N PHE A 237 -26.33 -0.73 10.66
CA PHE A 237 -26.71 0.24 9.64
C PHE A 237 -28.01 -0.18 8.92
N ILE A 238 -28.14 -1.45 8.54
CA ILE A 238 -29.36 -2.00 7.91
C ILE A 238 -30.56 -1.97 8.86
N GLU A 239 -30.38 -2.42 10.11
CA GLU A 239 -31.44 -2.40 11.14
C GLU A 239 -32.01 -0.99 11.35
N GLN A 240 -31.15 0.03 11.37
CA GLN A 240 -31.58 1.42 11.54
C GLN A 240 -32.26 2.02 10.29
N ILE A 241 -31.86 1.61 9.08
CA ILE A 241 -32.57 2.01 7.86
C ILE A 241 -33.98 1.42 7.89
N LYS A 242 -34.10 0.12 8.19
CA LYS A 242 -35.40 -0.55 8.32
C LYS A 242 -36.26 0.10 9.41
N GLY A 243 -35.70 0.42 10.57
CA GLY A 243 -36.41 1.11 11.66
C GLY A 243 -36.90 2.52 11.31
N ARG A 244 -36.16 3.27 10.48
CA ARG A 244 -36.60 4.58 9.97
C ARG A 244 -37.71 4.46 8.93
N PHE A 245 -37.63 3.47 8.04
CA PHE A 245 -38.71 3.20 7.08
C PHE A 245 -39.98 2.73 7.78
N SER A 246 -39.91 1.90 8.82
CA SER A 246 -41.09 1.48 9.58
C SER A 246 -41.73 2.62 10.36
N LEU A 247 -40.94 3.54 10.94
CA LEU A 247 -41.46 4.73 11.62
C LEU A 247 -42.08 5.75 10.65
N GLN A 248 -41.50 5.89 9.45
CA GLN A 248 -42.09 6.74 8.40
C GLN A 248 -43.41 6.14 7.89
N ILE A 249 -43.51 4.83 7.67
CA ILE A 249 -44.79 4.21 7.26
C ILE A 249 -45.84 4.33 8.36
N ALA A 250 -45.48 4.16 9.64
CA ALA A 250 -46.40 4.36 10.76
C ALA A 250 -46.88 5.82 10.90
N ALA A 251 -46.03 6.80 10.58
CA ALA A 251 -46.38 8.22 10.60
C ALA A 251 -47.26 8.67 9.40
N TRP A 252 -47.43 7.83 8.37
CA TRP A 252 -48.33 8.07 7.24
C TRP A 252 -49.69 7.37 7.40
N ILE A 253 -49.83 6.48 8.40
CA ILE A 253 -51.06 5.71 8.67
C ILE A 253 -51.85 6.30 9.86
N LEU A 254 -51.28 7.28 10.58
CA LEU A 254 -51.92 8.12 11.60
C LEU A 254 -52.25 9.50 11.02
#